data_AF-A0A6I3MHD3-F1
#
_entry.id   AF-A0A6I3MHD3-F1
#
_cell.length_a   1.000
_cell.length_b   1.000
_cell.length_c   1.000
_cell.angle_alpha   90.00
_cell.angle_beta   90.00
_cell.angle_gamma   90.00
#
_symmetry.space_group_name_H-M   'P 1'
#
loop_
_entity.id
_entity.type
_entity.pdbx_description
1 polymer ?
#
loop_
_entity_poly.entity_id
_entity_poly.type
_entity_poly.pdbx_seq_one_letter_code
_entity_poly.pdbx_strand_id
1 'polypeptide(L)' 'MIKINYKIQFCLFVICLFFIGLGIFETLNEGLKTGTDLFWQISHFVPFVIGAIIFGNNIYLSFKEQL' A
#
# COMPACT_ATOMS: atom_id res chain seq x y z
N MET A 1 -17.41 4.34 -3.80
CA MET A 1 -16.83 4.56 -5.15
C MET A 1 -16.26 5.96 -5.20
N ILE A 2 -14.95 6.08 -5.04
CA ILE A 2 -14.29 7.38 -5.15
C ILE A 2 -14.15 7.67 -6.66
N LYS A 3 -14.82 8.72 -7.16
CA LYS A 3 -14.74 9.17 -8.56
C LYS A 3 -13.38 9.86 -8.80
N ILE A 4 -12.30 9.09 -8.82
CA ILE A 4 -10.97 9.54 -9.25
C ILE A 4 -10.67 8.88 -10.59
N ASN A 5 -9.95 9.59 -11.46
CA ASN A 5 -9.50 9.07 -12.75
C ASN A 5 -8.69 7.77 -12.57
N TYR A 6 -9.00 6.72 -13.34
CA TYR A 6 -8.33 5.41 -13.28
C TYR A 6 -6.80 5.51 -13.34
N LYS A 7 -6.25 6.43 -14.16
CA LYS A 7 -4.79 6.63 -14.27
C LYS A 7 -4.20 7.14 -12.96
N ILE A 8 -4.90 8.04 -12.28
CA ILE A 8 -4.49 8.60 -10.99
C ILE A 8 -4.61 7.52 -9.90
N GLN A 9 -5.68 6.72 -9.90
CA GLN A 9 -5.82 5.59 -8.97
C GLN A 9 -4.70 4.58 -9.14
N PHE A 10 -4.31 4.25 -10.38
CA PHE A 10 -3.19 3.36 -10.65
C PHE A 10 -1.86 3.94 -10.13
N CYS A 11 -1.63 5.23 -10.34
CA CYS A 11 -0.44 5.90 -9.81
C CYS A 11 -0.40 5.86 -8.28
N LEU A 12 -1.52 6.18 -7.61
CA LEU A 12 -1.66 6.09 -6.16
C LEU A 12 -1.47 4.65 -5.64
N PHE A 13 -1.99 3.66 -6.36
CA PHE A 13 -1.80 2.24 -6.03
C PHE A 13 -0.31 1.85 -6.07
N VAL A 14 0.41 2.23 -7.13
CA VAL A 14 1.85 1.97 -7.25
C VAL A 14 2.63 2.66 -6.14
N ILE A 15 2.28 3.90 -5.79
CA ILE A 15 2.89 4.63 -4.68
C ILE A 15 2.68 3.89 -3.35
N CYS A 16 1.46 3.41 -3.07
CA CYS A 16 1.18 2.62 -1.87
C CYS A 16 2.05 1.35 -1.83
N LEU A 17 2.16 0.61 -2.93
CA LEU A 17 3.02 -0.58 -3.01
C LEU A 17 4.50 -0.25 -2.78
N PHE A 18 4.98 0.87 -3.32
CA PHE A 18 6.36 1.32 -3.15
C PHE A 18 6.70 1.59 -1.67
N PHE A 19 5.84 2.33 -0.96
CA PHE A 19 6.03 2.60 0.47
C PHE A 19 5.91 1.36 1.35
N ILE A 20 5.02 0.42 1.01
CA ILE A 20 4.95 -0.89 1.68
C ILE A 20 6.27 -1.65 1.49
N GLY A 21 6.81 -1.68 0.27
CA GLY A 21 8.09 -2.34 -0.03
C GLY A 21 9.27 -1.74 0.71
N LEU A 22 9.38 -0.40 0.73
CA LEU A 22 10.40 0.31 1.53
C LEU A 22 10.24 0.00 3.01
N GLY A 23 9.01 0.06 3.50
CA GLY A 23 8.70 -0.22 4.90
C GLY A 23 9.11 -1.61 5.37
N ILE A 24 8.77 -2.62 4.57
CA ILE A 24 9.17 -4.01 4.84
C ILE A 24 10.70 -4.14 4.80
N PHE A 25 11.36 -3.53 3.81
CA PHE A 25 12.82 -3.59 3.68
C PHE A 25 13.52 -2.96 4.88
N GLU A 26 13.07 -1.79 5.33
CA GLU A 26 13.63 -1.07 6.48
C GLU A 26 13.35 -1.82 7.80
N THR A 27 12.11 -2.29 8.00
CA THR A 27 11.72 -3.09 9.18
C THR A 27 12.50 -4.41 9.27
N LEU A 28 12.75 -5.10 8.15
CA LEU A 28 13.57 -6.32 8.12
C LEU A 28 15.04 -6.04 8.44
N ASN A 29 15.57 -4.90 8.00
CA ASN A 29 16.99 -4.60 8.13
C ASN A 29 17.32 -3.98 9.50
N GLU A 30 16.41 -3.18 10.06
CA GLU A 30 16.55 -2.53 11.37
C GLU A 30 15.93 -3.36 12.50
N GLY A 31 14.68 -3.82 12.36
CA GLY A 31 13.96 -4.55 13.41
C GLY A 31 14.63 -5.87 13.83
N LEU A 32 15.38 -6.49 12.92
CA LEU A 32 16.17 -7.71 13.18
C LEU A 32 17.48 -7.40 13.94
N LYS A 33 17.97 -6.15 13.90
CA LYS A 33 19.18 -5.69 14.59
C LYS A 33 18.92 -5.09 15.97
N THR A 34 17.80 -4.39 16.16
CA THR A 34 17.55 -3.62 17.40
C THR A 34 16.62 -4.30 18.41
N GLY A 35 15.91 -5.38 18.04
CA GLY A 35 14.99 -6.08 18.96
C GLY A 35 13.84 -5.20 19.47
N THR A 36 13.64 -4.03 18.87
CA THR A 36 12.65 -3.02 19.21
C THR A 36 11.26 -3.35 18.64
N ASP A 37 10.22 -2.78 19.23
CA ASP A 37 8.79 -2.96 18.91
C ASP A 37 8.46 -2.92 17.40
N LEU A 38 8.63 -4.08 16.75
CA LEU A 38 8.33 -4.33 15.34
C LEU A 38 6.90 -3.89 14.99
N PHE A 39 6.00 -4.02 15.97
CA PHE A 39 4.60 -3.63 15.87
C PHE A 39 4.40 -2.14 15.62
N TRP A 40 5.22 -1.28 16.25
CA TRP A 40 5.15 0.17 16.09
C TRP A 40 5.62 0.58 14.69
N GLN A 41 6.73 0.00 14.22
CA GLN A 41 7.23 0.22 12.86
C GLN A 41 6.22 -0.25 11.82
N ILE A 42 5.64 -1.45 12.00
CA ILE A 42 4.65 -1.99 11.06
C ILE A 42 3.37 -1.14 11.01
N SER A 43 2.98 -0.53 12.14
CA SER A 43 1.77 0.28 12.23
C SER A 43 1.76 1.47 11.25
N HIS A 44 2.94 2.04 10.95
CA HIS A 44 3.07 3.13 9.96
C HIS A 44 2.75 2.70 8.53
N PHE A 45 2.75 1.40 8.22
CA PHE A 45 2.42 0.89 6.88
C PHE A 45 0.94 0.58 6.70
N VAL A 46 0.17 0.45 7.79
CA VAL A 46 -1.26 0.13 7.76
C VAL A 46 -2.06 1.09 6.85
N PRO A 47 -1.86 2.42 6.86
CA PRO A 47 -2.55 3.33 5.95
C PRO A 47 -2.25 3.04 4.48
N PHE A 48 -1.02 2.65 4.16
CA PHE A 48 -0.61 2.31 2.79
C PHE A 48 -1.19 0.97 2.34
N VAL A 49 -1.27 -0.02 3.23
CA VAL A 49 -1.92 -1.32 2.95
C VAL A 49 -3.41 -1.12 2.68
N ILE A 50 -4.11 -0.36 3.53
CA ILE A 50 -5.52 -0.03 3.34
C ILE A 50 -5.72 0.75 2.03
N GLY A 51 -4.83 1.72 1.75
CA GLY A 51 -4.83 2.47 0.49
C GLY A 51 -4.65 1.55 -0.73
N ALA A 52 -3.67 0.65 -0.70
CA ALA A 52 -3.42 -0.32 -1.77
C ALA A 52 -4.65 -1.21 -2.02
N ILE A 53 -5.33 -1.69 -0.97
CA ILE A 53 -6.55 -2.50 -1.10
C ILE A 53 -7.68 -1.70 -1.75
N ILE A 54 -7.89 -0.45 -1.31
CA ILE A 54 -8.96 0.41 -1.85
C ILE A 54 -8.70 0.76 -3.31
N PHE A 55 -7.48 1.21 -3.65
CA PHE A 55 -7.14 1.56 -5.03
C PHE A 55 -7.12 0.34 -5.94
N GLY A 56 -6.55 -0.78 -5.47
CA GLY A 56 -6.53 -2.04 -6.22
C GLY A 56 -7.94 -2.56 -6.51
N ASN A 57 -8.84 -2.55 -5.52
CA ASN A 57 -10.22 -2.97 -5.70
C ASN A 57 -10.99 -2.04 -6.66
N ASN A 58 -10.77 -0.73 -6.59
CA ASN A 58 -11.39 0.21 -7.54
C ASN A 58 -10.88 -0.02 -8.98
N ILE A 59 -9.58 -0.27 -9.17
CA ILE A 59 -9.01 -0.58 -10.49
C ILE A 59 -9.59 -1.91 -11.02
N TYR A 60 -9.66 -2.94 -10.17
CA TYR A 60 -10.21 -4.24 -10.54
C TYR A 60 -11.69 -4.15 -10.94
N LEU A 61 -12.50 -3.44 -10.15
CA LEU A 61 -13.91 -3.21 -10.46
C LEU A 61 -14.07 -2.42 -11.76
N SER A 62 -13.28 -1.36 -11.95
CA SER A 62 -13.30 -0.56 -13.19
C SER A 62 -12.88 -1.37 -14.42
N PHE A 63 -11.99 -2.36 -14.27
CA PHE A 63 -11.61 -3.29 -15.34
C PHE A 63 -12.74 -4.29 -15.63
N LYS A 64 -13.37 -4.85 -14.59
CA LYS A 64 -14.48 -5.79 -14.71
C LYS A 64 -15.73 -5.15 -15.34
N GLU A 65 -15.96 -3.86 -15.11
CA GLU A 65 -17.09 -3.12 -15.67
C GLU A 65 -16.90 -2.78 -17.16
N GLN A 66 -15.69 -2.92 -17.70
CA GLN A 66 -15.37 -2.77 -19.13
C GLN A 66 -15.37 -4.08 -19.92
N LEU A 67 -15.57 -5.23 -19.25
CA LEU A 67 -15.69 -6.57 -19.86
C LEU A 67 -17.16 -6.97 -20.01
#